data_AF-A0A936CH14-F1
#
_entry.id   AF-A0A936CH14-F1
#
_cell.length_a   1.000
_cell.length_b   1.000
_cell.length_c   1.000
_cell.angle_alpha   90.00
_cell.angle_beta   90.00
_cell.angle_gamma   90.00
#
_symmetry.space_group_name_H-M   'P 1'
#
loop_
_entity.id
_entity.type
_entity.pdbx_description
1 polymer ?
#
loop_
_entity_poly.entity_id
_entity_poly.type
_entity_poly.pdbx_seq_one_letter_code
_entity_poly.pdbx_strand_id
1 'polypeptide(L)'
;MNTPQESSLDQEAERIVKQIGIPPCPAVLTRLLREMRSDDPDLKHIGQLIGGDVGLAASMLKIVNSPFYGLATPAGSVQQALMLLGLRNVGQMITGLLLRQAFPVGGNAHLERFWETSSRTSVVSALIAAELGVAERETAYTFGLFRDCGMAVMVRKYKGYDDLMTGAALREGGRITDIENERYDMNHARLGFLLARSWMLTEDLCSGVLYHHSLDALGGRRRELDPRSMQLIAVAALAEQALAAAAGETLHQEAERAARLAALQLRVPSATLNEFAQMAEQAEFSAA
;
A
#
# COMPACT_ATOMS: atom_id res chain seq x y z
N MET A 1 4.85 -6.32 24.44
CA MET A 1 6.27 -6.74 24.68
C MET A 1 6.63 -7.79 23.65
N ASN A 2 7.61 -7.54 22.77
CA ASN A 2 8.01 -8.52 21.75
C ASN A 2 8.61 -9.78 22.41
N THR A 3 8.23 -10.94 21.89
CA THR A 3 8.77 -12.23 22.31
C THR A 3 10.23 -12.39 21.87
N PRO A 4 11.04 -13.23 22.54
CA PRO A 4 12.43 -13.49 22.15
C PRO A 4 12.58 -13.96 20.69
N GLN A 5 11.55 -14.60 20.16
CA GLN A 5 11.47 -15.08 18.78
C GLN A 5 11.23 -13.94 17.78
N GLU A 6 10.42 -12.93 18.12
CA GLU A 6 10.26 -11.70 17.34
C GLU A 6 11.54 -10.87 17.29
N SER A 7 12.26 -10.75 18.42
CA SER A 7 13.57 -10.09 18.50
C SER A 7 14.64 -10.74 17.60
N SER A 8 14.65 -12.07 17.49
CA SER A 8 15.57 -12.80 16.61
C SER A 8 15.23 -12.61 15.13
N LEU A 9 13.93 -12.52 14.81
CA LEU A 9 13.44 -12.31 13.45
C LEU A 9 13.69 -10.88 12.96
N ASP A 10 13.62 -9.88 13.84
CA ASP A 10 13.90 -8.48 13.51
C ASP A 10 15.38 -8.27 13.13
N GLN A 11 16.31 -8.87 13.88
CA GLN A 11 17.75 -8.81 13.57
C GLN A 11 18.09 -9.56 12.28
N GLU A 12 17.49 -10.73 12.08
CA GLU A 12 17.65 -11.50 10.85
C GLU A 12 17.10 -10.71 9.66
N ALA A 13 15.93 -10.09 9.80
CA ALA A 13 15.31 -9.28 8.77
C ALA A 13 16.12 -8.02 8.44
N GLU A 14 16.76 -7.35 9.41
CA GLU A 14 17.72 -6.25 9.13
C GLU A 14 18.97 -6.72 8.37
N ARG A 15 19.51 -7.89 8.73
CA ARG A 15 20.66 -8.50 8.03
C ARG A 15 20.28 -8.87 6.60
N ILE A 16 19.11 -9.47 6.46
CA ILE A 16 18.45 -9.82 5.22
C ILE A 16 18.24 -8.53 4.41
N VAL A 17 17.66 -7.43 4.92
CA VAL A 17 17.53 -6.15 4.17
C VAL A 17 18.85 -5.68 3.57
N LYS A 18 19.95 -5.79 4.32
CA LYS A 18 21.32 -5.45 3.86
C LYS A 18 21.88 -6.41 2.80
N GLN A 19 21.38 -7.64 2.71
CA GLN A 19 21.86 -8.70 1.80
C GLN A 19 20.90 -9.03 0.63
N ILE A 20 19.59 -8.76 0.76
CA ILE A 20 18.52 -9.26 -0.13
C ILE A 20 18.46 -8.54 -1.48
N GLY A 21 18.69 -7.23 -1.50
CA GLY A 21 18.31 -6.39 -2.65
C GLY A 21 16.97 -5.66 -2.50
N ILE A 22 16.67 -5.16 -1.28
CA ILE A 22 15.74 -4.04 -1.15
C ILE A 22 16.34 -2.85 -1.90
N PRO A 23 15.61 -2.23 -2.84
CA PRO A 23 16.13 -1.07 -3.54
C PRO A 23 16.37 0.07 -2.54
N PRO A 24 17.51 0.77 -2.66
CA PRO A 24 17.73 1.95 -1.84
C PRO A 24 16.60 2.95 -2.09
N CYS A 25 16.22 3.69 -1.04
CA CYS A 25 15.29 4.81 -1.19
C CYS A 25 15.82 5.75 -2.29
N PRO A 26 15.03 6.02 -3.35
CA PRO A 26 15.49 6.87 -4.44
C PRO A 26 15.97 8.22 -3.93
N ALA A 27 17.07 8.73 -4.50
CA ALA A 27 17.65 10.01 -4.07
C ALA A 27 16.64 11.17 -4.18
N VAL A 28 15.75 11.12 -5.19
CA VAL A 28 14.66 12.09 -5.36
C VAL A 28 13.68 12.03 -4.18
N LEU A 29 13.29 10.83 -3.71
CA LEU A 29 12.43 10.68 -2.53
C LEU A 29 13.12 11.23 -1.28
N THR A 30 14.40 10.93 -1.10
CA THR A 30 15.16 11.41 0.06
C THR A 30 15.24 12.94 0.09
N ARG A 31 15.46 13.58 -1.07
CA ARG A 31 15.48 15.05 -1.20
C ARG A 31 14.10 15.64 -0.93
N LEU A 32 13.05 15.05 -1.49
CA LEU A 32 11.66 15.48 -1.28
C LEU A 32 11.25 15.39 0.19
N LEU A 33 11.47 14.24 0.84
CA LEU A 33 11.13 14.04 2.25
C LEU A 33 11.91 14.98 3.18
N ARG A 34 13.16 15.31 2.83
CA ARG A 34 13.95 16.30 3.57
C ARG A 34 13.33 17.69 3.46
N GLU A 35 13.01 18.12 2.24
CA GLU A 35 12.40 19.43 1.99
C GLU A 35 11.04 19.56 2.69
N MET A 36 10.21 18.52 2.59
CA MET A 36 8.89 18.43 3.22
C MET A 36 8.90 18.51 4.75
N ARG A 37 10.01 18.12 5.38
CA ARG A 37 10.17 18.10 6.85
C ARG A 37 10.93 19.31 7.38
N SER A 38 11.34 20.23 6.51
CA SER A 38 11.97 21.47 6.94
C SER A 38 10.96 22.39 7.64
N ASP A 39 11.45 23.32 8.46
CA ASP A 39 10.59 24.28 9.17
C ASP A 39 9.89 25.25 8.21
N ASP A 40 10.44 25.43 7.00
CA ASP A 40 9.89 26.28 5.93
C ASP A 40 10.03 25.58 4.55
N PRO A 41 9.11 24.63 4.22
CA PRO A 41 9.20 23.87 2.99
C PRO A 41 9.02 24.72 1.72
N ASP A 42 9.99 24.68 0.81
CA ASP A 42 9.90 25.38 -0.48
C ASP A 42 9.11 24.55 -1.51
N LEU A 43 7.83 24.88 -1.65
CA LEU A 43 6.93 24.26 -2.65
C LEU A 43 7.43 24.40 -4.09
N LYS A 44 8.16 25.47 -4.42
CA LYS A 44 8.74 25.65 -5.75
C LYS A 44 9.92 24.70 -5.94
N HIS A 45 10.75 24.52 -4.92
CA HIS A 45 11.83 23.54 -4.97
C HIS A 45 11.29 22.11 -5.11
N ILE A 46 10.25 21.76 -4.36
CA ILE A 46 9.57 20.46 -4.46
C ILE A 46 8.99 20.23 -5.87
N GLY A 47 8.35 21.25 -6.44
CA GLY A 47 7.86 21.20 -7.81
C GLY A 47 8.97 20.99 -8.83
N GLN A 48 10.15 21.60 -8.63
CA GLN A 48 11.33 21.38 -9.48
C GLN A 48 11.92 19.97 -9.32
N LEU A 49 11.96 19.43 -8.11
CA LEU A 49 12.44 18.07 -7.84
C LEU A 49 11.58 17.02 -8.56
N ILE A 50 10.26 17.17 -8.48
CA ILE A 50 9.31 16.27 -9.15
C ILE A 50 9.33 16.51 -10.67
N GLY A 51 9.27 17.77 -11.09
CA GLY A 51 9.26 18.15 -12.52
C GLY A 51 10.56 17.86 -13.27
N GLY A 52 11.67 17.68 -12.55
CA GLY A 52 12.96 17.28 -13.13
C GLY A 52 13.01 15.85 -13.63
N ASP A 53 12.05 15.01 -13.24
CA ASP A 53 11.88 13.65 -13.75
C ASP A 53 10.57 13.55 -14.56
N VAL A 54 10.69 13.32 -15.87
CA VAL A 54 9.55 13.27 -16.79
C VAL A 54 8.58 12.14 -16.43
N GLY A 55 9.09 10.98 -15.99
CA GLY A 55 8.25 9.84 -15.63
C GLY A 55 7.47 10.10 -14.34
N LEU A 56 8.10 10.70 -13.34
CA LEU A 56 7.47 11.07 -12.08
C LEU A 56 6.44 12.18 -12.26
N ALA A 57 6.78 13.23 -13.02
CA ALA A 57 5.87 14.32 -13.34
C ALA A 57 4.63 13.83 -14.12
N ALA A 58 4.83 12.98 -15.15
CA ALA A 58 3.74 12.39 -15.92
C ALA A 58 2.85 11.49 -15.05
N SER A 59 3.45 10.65 -14.21
CA SER A 59 2.71 9.75 -13.31
C SER A 59 1.89 10.52 -12.28
N MET A 60 2.47 11.57 -11.70
CA MET A 60 1.77 12.46 -10.78
C MET A 60 0.60 13.15 -11.48
N LEU A 61 0.82 13.78 -12.63
CA LEU A 61 -0.26 14.46 -13.37
C LEU A 61 -1.36 13.50 -13.80
N LYS A 62 -1.02 12.26 -14.23
CA LYS A 62 -2.01 11.23 -14.54
C LYS A 62 -2.89 10.93 -13.34
N ILE A 63 -2.30 10.75 -12.16
CA ILE A 63 -3.02 10.48 -10.91
C ILE A 63 -3.90 11.68 -10.53
N VAL A 64 -3.33 12.88 -10.48
CA VAL A 64 -4.03 14.10 -10.05
C VAL A 64 -5.20 14.46 -10.97
N ASN A 65 -5.06 14.21 -12.27
CA ASN A 65 -6.12 14.48 -13.25
C ASN A 65 -7.11 13.33 -13.41
N SER A 66 -6.93 12.22 -12.68
CA SER A 66 -7.89 11.13 -12.72
C SER A 66 -9.21 11.53 -12.05
N PRO A 67 -10.34 10.90 -12.45
CA PRO A 67 -11.65 11.09 -11.82
C PRO A 67 -11.64 10.98 -10.29
N PHE A 68 -10.69 10.24 -9.72
CA PHE A 68 -10.47 10.11 -8.29
C PHE A 68 -10.31 11.44 -7.54
N TYR A 69 -9.68 12.47 -8.13
CA TYR A 69 -9.58 13.80 -7.50
C TYR A 69 -10.72 14.75 -7.87
N GLY A 70 -11.54 14.41 -8.88
CA GLY A 70 -12.73 15.18 -9.26
C GLY A 70 -12.45 16.65 -9.59
N LEU A 71 -11.28 16.97 -10.14
CA LEU A 71 -10.90 18.35 -10.42
C LEU A 71 -11.81 18.95 -11.50
N ALA A 72 -12.36 20.15 -11.24
CA ALA A 72 -13.16 20.89 -12.22
C ALA A 72 -12.36 21.30 -13.47
N THR A 73 -11.04 21.49 -13.32
CA THR A 73 -10.11 21.76 -14.42
C THR A 73 -8.84 20.96 -14.19
N PRO A 74 -8.34 20.20 -15.19
CA PRO A 74 -7.11 19.45 -15.06
C PRO A 74 -5.92 20.33 -14.65
N ALA A 75 -5.07 19.81 -13.77
CA ALA A 75 -3.78 20.39 -13.49
C ALA A 75 -2.88 20.28 -14.73
N GLY A 76 -2.41 21.43 -15.24
CA GLY A 76 -1.50 21.53 -16.38
C GLY A 76 -0.02 21.48 -16.00
N SER A 77 0.32 21.46 -14.71
CA SER A 77 1.70 21.39 -14.23
C SER A 77 1.80 20.75 -12.85
N VAL A 78 2.99 20.24 -12.52
CA VAL A 78 3.32 19.73 -11.17
C VAL A 78 3.10 20.82 -10.11
N GLN A 79 3.43 22.07 -10.42
CA GLN A 79 3.23 23.20 -9.50
C GLN A 79 1.74 23.43 -9.21
N GLN A 80 0.89 23.35 -10.23
CA GLN A 80 -0.56 23.47 -10.06
C GLN A 80 -1.12 22.32 -9.22
N ALA A 81 -0.67 21.08 -9.49
CA ALA A 81 -1.06 19.92 -8.71
C ALA A 81 -0.62 20.02 -7.22
N LEU A 82 0.58 20.52 -6.95
CA LEU A 82 1.05 20.84 -5.59
C LEU A 82 0.17 21.86 -4.88
N MET A 83 -0.26 22.93 -5.57
CA MET A 83 -1.15 23.94 -4.99
C MET A 83 -2.55 23.39 -4.70
N LEU A 84 -3.06 22.51 -5.55
CA LEU A 84 -4.41 21.94 -5.39
C LEU A 84 -4.49 20.92 -4.25
N LEU A 85 -3.47 20.06 -4.13
CA LEU A 85 -3.50 18.94 -3.20
C LEU A 85 -2.76 19.22 -1.89
N GLY A 86 -1.85 20.18 -1.90
CA GLY A 86 -0.97 20.47 -0.79
C GLY A 86 0.20 19.49 -0.68
N LEU A 87 1.18 19.90 0.11
CA LEU A 87 2.48 19.24 0.16
C LEU A 87 2.43 17.80 0.67
N ARG A 88 1.73 17.59 1.79
CA ARG A 88 1.64 16.29 2.45
C ARG A 88 1.08 15.22 1.52
N ASN A 89 0.00 15.57 0.82
CA ASN A 89 -0.72 14.70 -0.10
C ASN A 89 0.15 14.30 -1.30
N VAL A 90 0.85 15.28 -1.90
CA VAL A 90 1.78 15.00 -3.00
C VAL A 90 2.94 14.11 -2.54
N GLY A 91 3.51 14.35 -1.36
CA GLY A 91 4.57 13.50 -0.85
C GLY A 91 4.16 12.04 -0.67
N GLN A 92 2.95 11.79 -0.17
CA GLN A 92 2.38 10.45 -0.02
C GLN A 92 2.20 9.75 -1.38
N MET A 93 1.68 10.45 -2.39
CA MET A 93 1.54 9.92 -3.75
C MET A 93 2.89 9.61 -4.40
N ILE A 94 3.84 10.54 -4.32
CA ILE A 94 5.17 10.40 -4.92
C ILE A 94 5.93 9.24 -4.26
N THR A 95 5.80 9.07 -2.95
CA THR A 95 6.40 7.93 -2.23
C THR A 95 5.88 6.60 -2.79
N GLY A 96 4.58 6.52 -3.07
CA GLY A 96 3.96 5.40 -3.74
C GLY A 96 4.48 5.14 -5.16
N LEU A 97 4.53 6.18 -5.99
CA LEU A 97 5.04 6.07 -7.36
C LEU A 97 6.49 5.57 -7.40
N LEU A 98 7.31 6.10 -6.51
CA LEU A 98 8.72 5.73 -6.41
C LEU A 98 8.89 4.29 -5.90
N LEU A 99 7.96 3.78 -5.08
CA LEU A 99 7.96 2.38 -4.66
C LEU A 99 7.87 1.47 -5.87
N ARG A 100 6.87 1.68 -6.73
CA ARG A 100 6.72 0.89 -7.95
C ARG A 100 7.94 0.98 -8.86
N GLN A 101 8.49 2.19 -9.06
CA GLN A 101 9.67 2.39 -9.91
C GLN A 101 10.93 1.70 -9.38
N ALA A 102 11.06 1.55 -8.06
CA ALA A 102 12.19 0.89 -7.43
C ALA A 102 12.21 -0.64 -7.67
N PHE A 103 11.09 -1.21 -8.11
CA PHE A 103 10.96 -2.63 -8.49
C PHE A 103 10.53 -2.75 -9.95
N PRO A 104 11.47 -2.55 -10.90
CA PRO A 104 11.17 -2.68 -12.32
C PRO A 104 10.66 -4.10 -12.62
N VAL A 105 9.55 -4.18 -13.34
CA VAL A 105 8.87 -5.45 -13.63
C VAL A 105 9.71 -6.38 -14.51
N GLY A 106 10.54 -5.83 -15.40
CA GLY A 106 11.50 -6.60 -16.20
C GLY A 106 10.88 -7.72 -17.04
N GLY A 107 9.60 -7.62 -17.41
CA GLY A 107 8.85 -8.67 -18.11
C GLY A 107 8.32 -9.80 -17.21
N ASN A 108 8.41 -9.66 -15.88
CA ASN A 108 7.78 -10.59 -14.94
C ASN A 108 6.27 -10.28 -14.81
N ALA A 109 5.44 -11.08 -15.49
CA ALA A 109 3.98 -10.92 -15.49
C ALA A 109 3.33 -11.03 -14.10
N HIS A 110 3.93 -11.77 -13.16
CA HIS A 110 3.40 -11.84 -11.78
C HIS A 110 3.63 -10.52 -11.04
N LEU A 111 4.80 -9.90 -11.24
CA LEU A 111 5.12 -8.61 -10.65
C LEU A 111 4.31 -7.47 -11.30
N GLU A 112 4.01 -7.56 -12.59
CA GLU A 112 3.10 -6.64 -13.28
C GLU A 112 1.68 -6.70 -12.69
N ARG A 113 1.09 -7.90 -12.61
CA ARG A 113 -0.22 -8.12 -11.98
C ARG A 113 -0.24 -7.66 -10.53
N PHE A 114 0.82 -7.94 -9.77
CA PHE A 114 0.97 -7.47 -8.40
C PHE A 114 0.84 -5.94 -8.30
N TRP A 115 1.59 -5.20 -9.12
CA TRP A 115 1.53 -3.73 -9.09
C TRP A 115 0.20 -3.18 -9.58
N GLU A 116 -0.46 -3.88 -10.51
CA GLU A 116 -1.82 -3.55 -10.95
C GLU A 116 -2.83 -3.72 -9.80
N THR A 117 -2.86 -4.88 -9.14
CA THR A 117 -3.72 -5.16 -7.98
C THR A 117 -3.46 -4.18 -6.84
N SER A 118 -2.18 -3.90 -6.54
CA SER A 118 -1.80 -2.95 -5.49
C SER A 118 -2.24 -1.52 -5.84
N SER A 119 -2.14 -1.11 -7.11
CA SER A 119 -2.64 0.18 -7.58
C SER A 119 -4.16 0.28 -7.48
N ARG A 120 -4.91 -0.75 -7.93
CA ARG A 120 -6.38 -0.79 -7.78
C ARG A 120 -6.79 -0.71 -6.31
N THR A 121 -6.15 -1.52 -5.46
CA THR A 121 -6.41 -1.54 -4.02
C THR A 121 -6.13 -0.18 -3.37
N SER A 122 -5.06 0.52 -3.78
CA SER A 122 -4.73 1.86 -3.27
C SER A 122 -5.82 2.89 -3.58
N VAL A 123 -6.34 2.90 -4.81
CA VAL A 123 -7.41 3.82 -5.24
C VAL A 123 -8.68 3.53 -4.47
N VAL A 124 -9.12 2.26 -4.43
CA VAL A 124 -10.37 1.88 -3.75
C VAL A 124 -10.27 2.10 -2.23
N SER A 125 -9.12 1.80 -1.62
CA SER A 125 -8.88 2.09 -0.20
C SER A 125 -9.07 3.58 0.10
N ALA A 126 -8.54 4.43 -0.76
CA ALA A 126 -8.61 5.86 -0.58
C ALA A 126 -10.03 6.42 -0.79
N LEU A 127 -10.80 5.84 -1.71
CA LEU A 127 -12.22 6.16 -1.88
C LEU A 127 -13.05 5.72 -0.65
N ILE A 128 -12.86 4.48 -0.18
CA ILE A 128 -13.56 3.95 1.01
C ILE A 128 -13.20 4.74 2.27
N ALA A 129 -11.93 5.10 2.46
CA ALA A 129 -11.48 5.92 3.58
C ALA A 129 -12.18 7.29 3.60
N ALA A 130 -12.32 7.91 2.43
CA ALA A 130 -13.00 9.19 2.28
C ALA A 130 -14.51 9.08 2.54
N GLU A 131 -15.16 8.06 1.98
CA GLU A 131 -16.60 7.81 2.17
C GLU A 131 -16.95 7.56 3.64
N LEU A 132 -16.14 6.75 4.33
CA LEU A 132 -16.35 6.44 5.75
C LEU A 132 -15.86 7.54 6.69
N GLY A 133 -15.02 8.48 6.21
CA GLY A 133 -14.40 9.52 7.05
C GLY A 133 -13.46 8.96 8.14
N VAL A 134 -12.87 7.78 7.92
CA VAL A 134 -12.08 7.06 8.95
C VAL A 134 -10.58 7.26 8.81
N ALA A 135 -10.10 7.67 7.64
CA ALA A 135 -8.69 7.96 7.38
C ALA A 135 -8.57 9.00 6.25
N GLU A 136 -7.41 9.65 6.18
CA GLU A 136 -7.10 10.53 5.04
C GLU A 136 -6.92 9.70 3.77
N ARG A 137 -7.52 10.18 2.68
CA ARG A 137 -7.53 9.53 1.36
C ARG A 137 -6.12 9.17 0.90
N GLU A 138 -5.19 10.11 0.96
CA GLU A 138 -3.81 9.93 0.50
C GLU A 138 -3.03 8.96 1.37
N THR A 139 -3.31 8.93 2.69
CA THR A 139 -2.68 7.97 3.60
C THR A 139 -3.19 6.55 3.32
N ALA A 140 -4.50 6.38 3.08
CA ALA A 140 -5.08 5.10 2.67
C ALA A 140 -4.59 4.65 1.29
N TYR A 141 -4.40 5.58 0.35
CA TYR A 141 -3.77 5.31 -0.94
C TYR A 141 -2.35 4.76 -0.77
N THR A 142 -1.49 5.49 -0.06
CA THR A 142 -0.11 5.04 0.20
C THR A 142 -0.10 3.69 0.92
N PHE A 143 -0.99 3.48 1.90
CA PHE A 143 -1.12 2.20 2.57
C PHE A 143 -1.44 1.05 1.62
N GLY A 144 -2.47 1.20 0.77
CA GLY A 144 -2.86 0.16 -0.19
C GLY A 144 -1.74 -0.20 -1.18
N LEU A 145 -0.88 0.77 -1.52
CA LEU A 145 0.27 0.53 -2.39
C LEU A 145 1.46 -0.14 -1.67
N PHE A 146 1.62 0.13 -0.37
CA PHE A 146 2.72 -0.41 0.44
C PHE A 146 2.38 -1.72 1.16
N ARG A 147 1.11 -2.04 1.41
CA ARG A 147 0.69 -3.17 2.27
C ARG A 147 1.43 -4.46 1.94
N ASP A 148 1.52 -4.79 0.66
CA ASP A 148 2.12 -6.02 0.15
C ASP A 148 3.50 -5.79 -0.50
N CYS A 149 4.12 -4.61 -0.32
CA CYS A 149 5.36 -4.25 -1.02
C CYS A 149 6.54 -5.20 -0.75
N GLY A 150 6.50 -5.91 0.37
CA GLY A 150 7.46 -6.97 0.66
C GLY A 150 7.41 -8.14 -0.33
N MET A 151 6.29 -8.38 -1.02
CA MET A 151 6.17 -9.44 -2.02
C MET A 151 7.10 -9.17 -3.21
N ALA A 152 7.27 -7.91 -3.62
CA ALA A 152 8.23 -7.54 -4.66
C ALA A 152 9.68 -7.87 -4.24
N VAL A 153 10.00 -7.73 -2.95
CA VAL A 153 11.29 -8.13 -2.39
C VAL A 153 11.43 -9.66 -2.39
N MET A 154 10.37 -10.37 -1.99
CA MET A 154 10.34 -11.84 -1.98
C MET A 154 10.54 -12.43 -3.39
N VAL A 155 9.83 -11.92 -4.40
CA VAL A 155 9.96 -12.32 -5.82
C VAL A 155 11.40 -12.17 -6.32
N ARG A 156 12.07 -11.06 -5.99
CA ARG A 156 13.44 -10.80 -6.43
C ARG A 156 14.46 -11.71 -5.75
N LYS A 157 14.23 -12.06 -4.49
CA LYS A 157 15.19 -12.81 -3.67
C LYS A 157 15.05 -14.32 -3.83
N TYR A 158 13.82 -14.82 -3.78
CA TYR A 158 13.54 -16.24 -3.66
C TYR A 158 13.00 -16.78 -4.98
N LYS A 159 13.77 -17.70 -5.59
CA LYS A 159 13.33 -18.41 -6.80
C LYS A 159 12.07 -19.23 -6.51
N GLY A 160 11.08 -19.18 -7.40
CA GLY A 160 9.82 -19.92 -7.26
C GLY A 160 8.80 -19.25 -6.33
N TYR A 161 9.09 -18.06 -5.81
CA TYR A 161 8.11 -17.30 -5.04
C TYR A 161 6.94 -16.78 -5.91
N ASP A 162 7.18 -16.59 -7.21
CA ASP A 162 6.17 -16.23 -8.21
C ASP A 162 4.99 -17.21 -8.26
N ASP A 163 5.21 -18.50 -7.96
CA ASP A 163 4.13 -19.49 -7.85
C ASP A 163 3.19 -19.20 -6.68
N LEU A 164 3.69 -18.65 -5.56
CA LEU A 164 2.86 -18.27 -4.41
C LEU A 164 1.94 -17.09 -4.73
N MET A 165 2.40 -16.18 -5.60
CA MET A 165 1.61 -15.03 -6.06
C MET A 165 0.38 -15.43 -6.87
N THR A 166 0.32 -16.67 -7.36
CA THR A 166 -0.86 -17.19 -8.08
C THR A 166 -1.96 -17.69 -7.16
N GLY A 167 -1.70 -17.79 -5.85
CA GLY A 167 -2.61 -18.38 -4.88
C GLY A 167 -2.73 -19.92 -4.97
N ALA A 168 -2.15 -20.57 -6.00
CA ALA A 168 -2.26 -22.01 -6.21
C ALA A 168 -1.68 -22.87 -5.06
N ALA A 169 -0.74 -22.31 -4.31
CA ALA A 169 -0.11 -22.96 -3.16
C ALA A 169 -0.84 -22.70 -1.83
N LEU A 170 -1.89 -21.86 -1.81
CA LEU A 170 -2.70 -21.61 -0.61
C LEU A 170 -3.52 -22.85 -0.27
N ARG A 171 -3.30 -23.40 0.92
CA ARG A 171 -4.15 -24.46 1.48
C ARG A 171 -5.46 -23.87 1.97
N GLU A 172 -6.50 -24.69 2.05
CA GLU A 172 -7.79 -24.28 2.61
C GLU A 172 -7.60 -23.71 4.03
N GLY A 173 -8.00 -22.44 4.21
CA GLY A 173 -7.88 -21.72 5.48
C GLY A 173 -6.46 -21.31 5.89
N GLY A 174 -5.44 -21.53 5.06
CA GLY A 174 -4.05 -21.17 5.34
C GLY A 174 -3.74 -19.72 4.97
N ARG A 175 -2.87 -19.06 5.75
CA ARG A 175 -2.41 -17.69 5.46
C ARG A 175 -1.16 -17.73 4.59
N ILE A 176 -1.04 -16.79 3.65
CA ILE A 176 0.17 -16.70 2.82
C ILE A 176 1.43 -16.53 3.68
N THR A 177 1.33 -15.73 4.74
CA THR A 177 2.44 -15.48 5.67
C THR A 177 2.91 -16.74 6.39
N ASP A 178 2.03 -17.72 6.65
CA ASP A 178 2.43 -19.00 7.25
C ASP A 178 3.29 -19.82 6.28
N ILE A 179 2.87 -19.89 5.01
CA ILE A 179 3.62 -20.60 3.96
C ILE A 179 4.98 -19.94 3.71
N GLU A 180 5.03 -18.62 3.74
CA GLU A 180 6.28 -17.89 3.58
C GLU A 180 7.25 -18.15 4.74
N ASN A 181 6.74 -18.09 5.97
CA ASN A 181 7.54 -18.41 7.15
C ASN A 181 8.07 -19.85 7.08
N GLU A 182 7.26 -20.83 6.65
CA GLU A 182 7.68 -22.23 6.52
C GLU A 182 8.73 -22.46 5.40
N ARG A 183 8.60 -21.76 4.26
CA ARG A 183 9.45 -22.01 3.08
C ARG A 183 10.73 -21.18 3.04
N TYR A 184 10.71 -19.98 3.62
CA TYR A 184 11.77 -18.98 3.43
C TYR A 184 12.30 -18.39 4.74
N ASP A 185 11.80 -18.86 5.89
CA ASP A 185 12.07 -18.31 7.23
C ASP A 185 11.80 -16.79 7.31
N MET A 186 10.90 -16.29 6.47
CA MET A 186 10.59 -14.87 6.33
C MET A 186 9.23 -14.70 5.66
N ASN A 187 8.53 -13.60 5.96
CA ASN A 187 7.28 -13.24 5.28
C ASN A 187 7.32 -11.82 4.72
N HIS A 188 6.46 -11.57 3.72
CA HIS A 188 6.44 -10.30 3.02
C HIS A 188 6.02 -9.13 3.93
N ALA A 189 5.13 -9.33 4.91
CA ALA A 189 4.68 -8.25 5.80
C ALA A 189 5.84 -7.67 6.62
N ARG A 190 6.76 -8.52 7.10
CA ARG A 190 7.99 -8.09 7.79
C ARG A 190 8.97 -7.37 6.86
N LEU A 191 9.19 -7.88 5.65
CA LEU A 191 10.05 -7.19 4.68
C LEU A 191 9.47 -5.85 4.22
N GLY A 192 8.15 -5.80 4.04
CA GLY A 192 7.41 -4.59 3.72
C GLY A 192 7.51 -3.54 4.83
N PHE A 193 7.41 -3.95 6.09
CA PHE A 193 7.62 -3.07 7.25
C PHE A 193 9.01 -2.43 7.23
N LEU A 194 10.06 -3.22 7.00
CA LEU A 194 11.43 -2.72 6.95
C LEU A 194 11.65 -1.80 5.75
N LEU A 195 11.05 -2.12 4.60
CA LEU A 195 11.06 -1.27 3.43
C LEU A 195 10.38 0.08 3.72
N ALA A 196 9.15 0.06 4.22
CA ALA A 196 8.38 1.23 4.62
C ALA A 196 9.14 2.13 5.61
N ARG A 197 9.74 1.54 6.65
CA ARG A 197 10.57 2.27 7.63
C ARG A 197 11.83 2.85 7.01
N SER A 198 12.51 2.09 6.15
CA SER A 198 13.71 2.57 5.46
C SER A 198 13.42 3.75 4.52
N TRP A 199 12.17 3.84 4.04
CA TRP A 199 11.67 4.95 3.23
C TRP A 199 10.99 6.03 4.08
N MET A 200 11.17 5.96 5.39
CA MET A 200 10.75 6.95 6.37
C MET A 200 9.23 7.21 6.35
N LEU A 201 8.42 6.20 6.02
CA LEU A 201 6.98 6.29 6.20
C LEU A 201 6.62 6.48 7.68
N THR A 202 5.42 6.99 7.92
CA THR A 202 4.91 7.22 9.28
C THR A 202 4.69 5.89 10.00
N GLU A 203 4.73 5.91 11.33
CA GLU A 203 4.66 4.68 12.14
C GLU A 203 3.34 3.94 11.95
N ASP A 204 2.24 4.65 11.74
CA ASP A 204 0.93 4.07 11.45
C ASP A 204 0.92 3.27 10.13
N LEU A 205 1.58 3.77 9.09
CA LEU A 205 1.77 3.05 7.82
C LEU A 205 2.68 1.83 8.02
N CYS A 206 3.80 2.00 8.72
CA CYS A 206 4.74 0.92 8.97
C CYS A 206 4.08 -0.22 9.76
N SER A 207 3.48 0.10 10.91
CA SER A 207 2.75 -0.86 11.74
C SER A 207 1.57 -1.48 10.98
N GLY A 208 0.86 -0.71 10.16
CA GLY A 208 -0.17 -1.25 9.27
C GLY A 208 0.38 -2.33 8.34
N VAL A 209 1.52 -2.07 7.68
CA VAL A 209 2.17 -3.01 6.77
C VAL A 209 2.64 -4.26 7.52
N LEU A 210 3.14 -4.13 8.74
CA LEU A 210 3.56 -5.29 9.53
C LEU A 210 2.39 -6.21 9.92
N TYR A 211 1.22 -5.64 10.20
CA TYR A 211 0.11 -6.34 10.82
C TYR A 211 -1.12 -6.56 9.93
N HIS A 212 -1.07 -6.26 8.64
CA HIS A 212 -2.25 -6.36 7.77
C HIS A 212 -2.81 -7.79 7.61
N HIS A 213 -2.00 -8.83 7.82
CA HIS A 213 -2.44 -10.23 7.90
C HIS A 213 -2.90 -10.67 9.31
N SER A 214 -2.89 -9.77 10.30
CA SER A 214 -3.27 -10.09 11.68
C SER A 214 -4.77 -9.91 11.87
N LEU A 215 -5.53 -11.01 11.90
CA LEU A 215 -6.96 -10.97 12.22
C LEU A 215 -7.24 -10.38 13.62
N ASP A 216 -6.28 -10.46 14.55
CA ASP A 216 -6.39 -9.86 15.88
C ASP A 216 -6.30 -8.33 15.86
N ALA A 217 -5.65 -7.74 14.85
CA ALA A 217 -5.68 -6.30 14.63
C ALA A 217 -7.10 -5.85 14.26
N LEU A 218 -7.78 -6.59 13.38
CA LEU A 218 -9.15 -6.29 12.95
C LEU A 218 -10.21 -6.63 13.99
N GLY A 219 -9.98 -7.66 14.80
CA GLY A 219 -10.86 -8.05 15.91
C GLY A 219 -10.76 -7.15 17.15
N GLY A 220 -9.95 -6.09 17.13
CA GLY A 220 -9.73 -5.20 18.27
C GLY A 220 -9.05 -5.87 19.47
N ARG A 221 -8.44 -7.06 19.26
CA ARG A 221 -7.78 -7.85 20.31
C ARG A 221 -6.33 -7.44 20.51
N ARG A 222 -5.73 -6.75 19.54
CA ARG A 222 -4.37 -6.20 19.62
C ARG A 222 -4.38 -4.75 20.13
N ARG A 223 -4.57 -4.57 21.44
CA ARG A 223 -4.65 -3.24 22.10
C ARG A 223 -3.39 -2.38 21.95
N GLU A 224 -2.25 -2.98 21.58
CA GLU A 224 -0.98 -2.28 21.40
C GLU A 224 -0.84 -1.61 20.03
N LEU A 225 -1.75 -1.88 19.07
CA LEU A 225 -1.68 -1.31 17.72
C LEU A 225 -2.37 0.06 17.67
N ASP A 226 -1.75 1.02 16.99
CA ASP A 226 -2.31 2.36 16.81
C ASP A 226 -3.67 2.30 16.07
N PRO A 227 -4.69 3.06 16.51
CA PRO A 227 -5.99 3.11 15.87
C PRO A 227 -5.95 3.43 14.38
N ARG A 228 -5.01 4.28 13.92
CA ARG A 228 -4.89 4.64 12.50
C ARG A 228 -4.40 3.44 11.69
N SER A 229 -3.41 2.69 12.19
CA SER A 229 -3.00 1.43 11.56
C SER A 229 -4.16 0.46 11.43
N MET A 230 -4.97 0.30 12.49
CA MET A 230 -6.14 -0.58 12.45
C MET A 230 -7.19 -0.11 11.44
N GLN A 231 -7.42 1.19 11.31
CA GLN A 231 -8.33 1.76 10.31
C GLN A 231 -7.81 1.51 8.89
N LEU A 232 -6.51 1.72 8.64
CA LEU A 232 -5.88 1.47 7.35
C LEU A 232 -5.99 0.00 6.93
N ILE A 233 -5.71 -0.94 7.84
CA ILE A 233 -5.86 -2.38 7.59
C ILE A 233 -7.32 -2.72 7.26
N ALA A 234 -8.27 -2.19 8.02
CA ALA A 234 -9.69 -2.44 7.81
C ALA A 234 -10.17 -1.89 6.45
N VAL A 235 -9.80 -0.66 6.12
CA VAL A 235 -10.11 -0.04 4.82
C VAL A 235 -9.55 -0.88 3.67
N ALA A 236 -8.29 -1.32 3.75
CA ALA A 236 -7.68 -2.13 2.69
C ALA A 236 -8.36 -3.49 2.52
N ALA A 237 -8.79 -4.13 3.62
CA ALA A 237 -9.55 -5.38 3.55
C ALA A 237 -10.92 -5.20 2.87
N LEU A 238 -11.61 -4.08 3.14
CA LEU A 238 -12.85 -3.73 2.46
C LEU A 238 -12.62 -3.40 0.97
N ALA A 239 -11.50 -2.74 0.64
CA ALA A 239 -11.13 -2.46 -0.74
C ALA A 239 -10.86 -3.74 -1.54
N GLU A 240 -10.15 -4.71 -0.94
CA GLU A 240 -9.91 -6.02 -1.55
C GLU A 240 -11.23 -6.77 -1.80
N GLN A 241 -12.17 -6.74 -0.84
CA GLN A 241 -13.50 -7.29 -1.01
C GLN A 241 -14.31 -6.59 -2.12
N ALA A 242 -14.26 -5.25 -2.17
CA ALA A 242 -14.97 -4.48 -3.18
C ALA A 242 -14.46 -4.79 -4.60
N LEU A 243 -13.13 -4.90 -4.77
CA LEU A 243 -12.51 -5.26 -6.04
C LEU A 243 -12.87 -6.67 -6.48
N ALA A 244 -12.82 -7.65 -5.57
CA ALA A 244 -13.23 -9.02 -5.87
C ALA A 244 -14.71 -9.09 -6.28
N ALA A 245 -15.59 -8.37 -5.56
CA ALA A 245 -17.00 -8.30 -5.89
C ALA A 245 -17.26 -7.66 -7.27
N ALA A 246 -16.56 -6.56 -7.59
CA ALA A 246 -16.66 -5.88 -8.89
C ALA A 246 -16.19 -6.79 -10.06
N ALA A 247 -15.16 -7.59 -9.83
CA ALA A 247 -14.64 -8.54 -10.83
C ALA A 247 -15.46 -9.85 -10.92
N GLY A 248 -16.44 -10.07 -10.03
CA GLY A 248 -17.14 -11.35 -9.92
C GLY A 248 -16.23 -12.49 -9.41
N GLU A 249 -15.15 -12.15 -8.71
CA GLU A 249 -14.17 -13.08 -8.17
C GLU A 249 -14.50 -13.47 -6.72
N THR A 250 -14.04 -14.64 -6.30
CA THR A 250 -14.17 -15.10 -4.91
C THR A 250 -12.87 -14.81 -4.16
N LEU A 251 -12.97 -14.10 -3.03
CA LEU A 251 -11.84 -13.92 -2.13
C LEU A 251 -11.37 -15.26 -1.56
N HIS A 252 -10.07 -15.35 -1.35
CA HIS A 252 -9.52 -16.39 -0.48
C HIS A 252 -10.07 -16.24 0.97
N GLN A 253 -10.16 -17.35 1.69
CA GLN A 253 -10.78 -17.42 3.02
C GLN A 253 -10.19 -16.44 4.06
N GLU A 254 -8.87 -16.20 4.14
CA GLU A 254 -8.36 -15.21 5.10
C GLU A 254 -8.77 -13.78 4.70
N ALA A 255 -8.78 -13.44 3.41
CA ALA A 255 -9.22 -12.13 2.94
C ALA A 255 -10.71 -11.92 3.20
N GLU A 256 -11.55 -12.94 3.00
CA GLU A 256 -12.96 -12.89 3.35
C GLU A 256 -13.17 -12.67 4.86
N ARG A 257 -12.43 -13.38 5.71
CA ARG A 257 -12.48 -13.21 7.17
C ARG A 257 -12.02 -11.81 7.58
N ALA A 258 -10.94 -11.32 7.00
CA ALA A 258 -10.42 -9.98 7.24
C ALA A 258 -11.48 -8.92 6.87
N ALA A 259 -12.09 -9.01 5.69
CA ALA A 259 -13.12 -8.08 5.25
C ALA A 259 -14.35 -8.08 6.17
N ARG A 260 -14.81 -9.25 6.62
CA ARG A 260 -15.90 -9.37 7.61
C ARG A 260 -15.55 -8.69 8.94
N LEU A 261 -14.34 -8.90 9.46
CA LEU A 261 -13.90 -8.26 10.70
C LEU A 261 -13.74 -6.74 10.52
N ALA A 262 -13.22 -6.31 9.38
CA ALA A 262 -13.09 -4.90 9.02
C ALA A 262 -14.44 -4.18 8.98
N ALA A 263 -15.44 -4.79 8.35
CA ALA A 263 -16.81 -4.25 8.32
C ALA A 263 -17.39 -4.09 9.73
N LEU A 264 -17.19 -5.08 10.61
CA LEU A 264 -17.63 -5.01 12.01
C LEU A 264 -16.88 -3.91 12.78
N GLN A 265 -15.56 -3.83 12.62
CA GLN A 265 -14.72 -2.85 13.31
C GLN A 265 -15.08 -1.41 12.92
N LEU A 266 -15.27 -1.16 11.62
CA LEU A 266 -15.64 0.15 11.08
C LEU A 266 -17.15 0.40 11.11
N ARG A 267 -17.95 -0.56 11.60
CA ARG A 267 -19.42 -0.50 11.67
C ARG A 267 -20.08 -0.23 10.32
N VAL A 268 -19.54 -0.82 9.26
CA VAL A 268 -20.05 -0.69 7.89
C VAL A 268 -21.28 -1.58 7.70
N PRO A 269 -22.45 -1.03 7.36
CA PRO A 269 -23.63 -1.83 7.05
C PRO A 269 -23.46 -2.65 5.77
N SER A 270 -24.12 -3.80 5.68
CA SER A 270 -24.05 -4.65 4.47
C SER A 270 -24.48 -3.95 3.19
N ALA A 271 -25.40 -2.99 3.27
CA ALA A 271 -25.83 -2.20 2.10
C ALA A 271 -24.68 -1.37 1.51
N THR A 272 -23.83 -0.79 2.36
CA THR A 272 -22.66 0.01 1.96
C THR A 272 -21.56 -0.83 1.32
N LEU A 273 -21.47 -2.13 1.64
CA LEU A 273 -20.51 -3.02 0.98
C LEU A 273 -20.78 -3.15 -0.54
N ASN A 274 -22.05 -3.10 -0.96
CA ASN A 274 -22.40 -3.12 -2.38
C ASN A 274 -22.03 -1.81 -3.08
N GLU A 275 -22.14 -0.68 -2.37
CA GLU A 275 -21.72 0.63 -2.88
C GLU A 275 -20.21 0.65 -3.13
N PHE A 276 -19.42 0.06 -2.24
CA PHE A 276 -17.97 -0.07 -2.45
C PHE A 276 -17.61 -0.88 -3.69
N ALA A 277 -18.35 -1.95 -4.00
CA ALA A 277 -18.13 -2.71 -5.23
C ALA A 277 -18.42 -1.87 -6.48
N GLN A 278 -19.49 -1.07 -6.48
CA GLN A 278 -19.79 -0.14 -7.58
C GLN A 278 -18.71 0.95 -7.72
N MET A 279 -18.20 1.46 -6.60
CA MET A 279 -17.08 2.42 -6.60
C MET A 279 -15.81 1.79 -7.20
N ALA A 280 -15.52 0.53 -6.88
CA ALA A 280 -14.38 -0.20 -7.42
C ALA A 280 -14.50 -0.40 -8.94
N GLU A 281 -15.68 -0.78 -9.43
CA GLU A 281 -15.96 -0.91 -10.87
C GLU A 281 -15.73 0.42 -11.61
N GLN A 282 -16.22 1.54 -11.08
CA GLN A 282 -16.02 2.86 -11.69
C GLN A 282 -14.56 3.35 -11.68
N ALA A 283 -13.79 2.95 -10.65
CA ALA A 283 -12.39 3.30 -10.54
C ALA A 283 -11.51 2.61 -11.60
N GLU A 284 -11.90 1.42 -12.08
CA GLU A 284 -11.15 0.65 -13.09
C GLU A 284 -11.23 1.26 -14.49
N PHE A 285 -12.40 1.78 -14.88
CA PHE A 285 -12.58 2.46 -16.18
C PHE A 285 -11.83 3.79 -16.30
N SER A 286 -11.25 4.28 -15.20
CA SER A 286 -10.62 5.59 -15.10
C SER A 286 -9.09 5.56 -15.12
N ALA A 287 -8.46 4.37 -15.02
CA ALA A 287 -7.01 4.20 -14.90
C ALA A 287 -6.31 3.70 -16.18
N ALA A 288 -7.07 3.10 -17.11
CA ALA A 288 -6.64 2.67 -18.44
C ALA A 288 -6.47 3.87 -19.38
#